data_AF-A0A6N1YEN7-F1
#
_entry.id   AF-A0A6N1YEN7-F1
#
_cell.length_a   1.000
_cell.length_b   1.000
_cell.length_c   1.000
_cell.angle_alpha   90.00
_cell.angle_beta   90.00
_cell.angle_gamma   90.00
#
_symmetry.space_group_name_H-M   'P 1'
#
loop_
_entity.id
_entity.type
_entity.pdbx_description
1 polymer ?
#
loop_
_entity_poly.entity_id
_entity_poly.type
_entity_poly.pdbx_seq_one_letter_code
_entity_poly.pdbx_strand_id
1 'polypeptide(L)'
;MSACSDDEPKQKVSQVHNPFDHTHDGVVTDIQKHVFEHDFAEQCVDREVAQSNNKEYDKKRYAKPCMCIAQFMLKDLTAIEAEKFIKENKSTQSLRIRFENAAYHCLQEKQQVKSPQLFNKR
;
A
#
# COMPACT_ATOMS: atom_id res chain seq x y z
N MET A 1 14.26 -14.37 -42.72
CA MET A 1 14.79 -13.04 -42.33
C MET A 1 14.61 -12.11 -43.52
N SER A 2 14.22 -10.86 -43.25
CA SER A 2 13.60 -9.89 -44.20
C SER A 2 12.15 -10.24 -44.54
N ALA A 3 11.20 -9.32 -44.68
CA ALA A 3 11.03 -7.93 -44.28
C ALA A 3 9.54 -7.64 -44.61
N CYS A 4 8.74 -7.17 -43.67
CA CYS A 4 7.42 -6.60 -44.00
C CYS A 4 7.48 -5.11 -43.66
N SER A 5 7.99 -4.34 -44.62
CA SER A 5 7.82 -2.89 -44.67
C SER A 5 6.47 -2.63 -45.31
N ASP A 6 5.54 -2.06 -44.55
CA ASP A 6 4.34 -1.42 -45.08
C ASP A 6 4.24 -0.06 -44.38
N ASP A 7 4.50 0.99 -45.17
CA ASP A 7 4.52 2.39 -44.78
C ASP A 7 3.23 2.99 -45.34
N GLU A 8 2.27 3.37 -44.49
CA GLU A 8 1.19 4.31 -44.83
C GLU A 8 0.48 4.85 -43.55
N PRO A 9 -0.34 5.93 -43.63
CA PRO A 9 -0.08 7.21 -42.96
C PRO A 9 -0.61 7.32 -41.53
N LYS A 10 0.00 8.25 -40.77
CA LYS A 10 -0.37 8.69 -39.41
C LYS A 10 -1.85 9.08 -39.30
N GLN A 11 -2.69 8.12 -38.98
CA GLN A 11 -4.05 8.37 -38.49
C GLN A 11 -4.00 8.52 -36.97
N LYS A 12 -4.62 9.62 -36.51
CA LYS A 12 -4.68 10.10 -35.13
C LYS A 12 -5.02 8.94 -34.20
N VAL A 13 -4.06 8.58 -33.36
CA VAL A 13 -4.26 7.61 -32.28
C VAL A 13 -5.30 8.22 -31.34
N SER A 14 -6.55 7.77 -31.46
CA SER A 14 -7.51 7.84 -30.35
C SER A 14 -6.79 7.22 -29.16
N GLN A 15 -6.60 8.00 -28.10
CA GLN A 15 -5.94 7.52 -26.90
C GLN A 15 -6.65 6.26 -26.41
N VAL A 16 -6.07 5.10 -26.71
CA VAL A 16 -6.35 3.85 -26.07
C VAL A 16 -5.94 4.06 -24.63
N HIS A 17 -6.93 4.24 -23.75
CA HIS A 17 -6.69 4.29 -22.31
C HIS A 17 -6.01 2.99 -21.92
N ASN A 18 -4.69 3.05 -21.71
CA ASN A 18 -3.92 1.91 -21.25
C ASN A 18 -4.33 1.69 -19.79
N PRO A 19 -4.89 0.53 -19.42
CA PRO A 19 -5.28 0.26 -18.03
C PRO A 19 -4.09 0.16 -17.05
N PHE A 20 -2.86 0.31 -17.56
CA PHE A 20 -1.60 0.35 -16.81
C PHE A 20 -0.87 1.70 -16.96
N ASP A 21 -1.50 2.69 -17.58
CA ASP A 21 -0.94 4.04 -17.67
C ASP A 21 -1.22 4.76 -16.33
N HIS A 22 -0.28 4.64 -15.39
CA HIS A 22 -0.34 5.31 -14.10
C HIS A 22 -0.11 6.83 -14.19
N THR A 23 -0.11 7.42 -15.40
CA THR A 23 -0.04 8.86 -15.56
C THR A 23 -1.40 9.48 -15.19
N HIS A 24 -1.53 9.79 -13.90
CA HIS A 24 -2.56 10.66 -13.33
C HIS A 24 -3.96 10.04 -13.12
N ASP A 25 -4.05 8.91 -12.42
CA ASP A 25 -5.31 8.44 -11.79
C ASP A 25 -5.74 9.38 -10.65
N GLY A 26 -6.20 10.59 -11.00
CA GLY A 26 -6.73 11.60 -10.09
C GLY A 26 -5.73 12.12 -9.07
N VAL A 27 -5.55 13.44 -8.99
CA VAL A 27 -4.84 13.99 -7.81
C VAL A 27 -5.74 13.75 -6.61
N VAL A 28 -5.43 12.73 -5.79
CA VAL A 28 -6.02 12.62 -4.45
C VAL A 28 -5.67 13.90 -3.74
N THR A 29 -6.70 14.65 -3.34
CA THR A 29 -6.48 15.86 -2.56
C THR A 29 -5.74 15.50 -1.28
N ASP A 30 -4.84 16.36 -0.84
CA ASP A 30 -4.01 16.11 0.35
C ASP A 30 -4.87 15.76 1.58
N ILE A 31 -6.05 16.37 1.66
CA ILE A 31 -7.07 16.10 2.68
C ILE A 31 -7.56 14.63 2.62
N GLN A 32 -7.90 14.12 1.43
CA GLN A 32 -8.33 12.73 1.27
C GLN A 32 -7.23 11.73 1.60
N LYS A 33 -5.96 12.08 1.34
CA LYS A 33 -4.82 11.25 1.73
C LYS A 33 -4.72 11.14 3.24
N HIS A 34 -4.82 12.26 3.95
CA HIS A 34 -4.78 12.26 5.41
C HIS A 34 -5.97 11.52 6.03
N VAL A 35 -7.18 11.69 5.49
CA VAL A 35 -8.36 10.94 5.95
C VAL A 35 -8.14 9.44 5.75
N PHE A 36 -7.68 9.02 4.57
CA PHE A 36 -7.34 7.63 4.32
C PHE A 36 -6.28 7.11 5.29
N GLU A 37 -5.21 7.87 5.54
CA GLU A 37 -4.11 7.48 6.43
C GLU A 37 -4.62 7.12 7.82
N HIS A 38 -5.43 8.02 8.40
CA HIS A 38 -5.98 7.87 9.73
C HIS A 38 -7.03 6.75 9.79
N ASP A 39 -8.00 6.75 8.87
CA ASP A 39 -9.07 5.75 8.86
C ASP A 39 -8.50 4.34 8.64
N PHE A 40 -7.53 4.20 7.74
CA PHE A 40 -6.87 2.93 7.48
C PHE A 40 -6.07 2.47 8.71
N ALA A 41 -5.32 3.37 9.34
CA ALA A 41 -4.53 3.03 10.52
C ALA A 41 -5.42 2.61 11.70
N GLU A 42 -6.55 3.28 11.91
CA GLU A 42 -7.53 2.89 12.95
C GLU A 42 -8.11 1.50 12.68
N GLN A 43 -8.56 1.23 11.45
CA GLN A 43 -9.06 -0.10 11.09
C GLN A 43 -8.02 -1.20 11.23
N CYS A 44 -6.76 -0.88 10.89
CA CYS A 44 -5.65 -1.79 11.12
C CYS A 44 -5.50 -2.11 12.61
N VAL A 45 -5.46 -1.09 13.48
CA VAL A 45 -5.35 -1.29 14.93
C VAL A 45 -6.53 -2.09 15.45
N ASP A 46 -7.76 -1.74 15.08
CA ASP A 46 -8.98 -2.41 15.53
C ASP A 46 -8.99 -3.89 15.15
N ARG A 47 -8.52 -4.23 13.94
CA ARG A 47 -8.35 -5.63 13.52
C ARG A 47 -7.33 -6.37 14.37
N GLU A 48 -6.16 -5.77 14.64
CA GLU A 48 -5.12 -6.42 15.43
C GLU A 48 -5.52 -6.60 16.91
N VAL A 49 -6.31 -5.67 17.47
CA VAL A 49 -6.75 -5.74 18.88
C VAL A 49 -8.08 -6.47 19.06
N ALA A 50 -8.78 -6.85 17.99
CA ALA A 50 -10.09 -7.51 18.04
C ALA A 50 -10.09 -8.76 18.94
N GLN A 51 -8.99 -9.52 18.91
CA GLN A 51 -8.80 -10.74 19.69
C GLN A 51 -7.84 -10.57 20.88
N SER A 52 -7.44 -9.34 21.20
CA SER A 52 -6.52 -9.08 22.31
C SER A 52 -7.22 -9.10 23.66
N ASN A 53 -6.55 -9.68 24.67
CA ASN A 53 -6.93 -9.64 26.07
C ASN A 53 -6.53 -8.32 26.76
N ASN A 54 -5.59 -7.55 26.19
CA ASN A 54 -5.09 -6.28 26.73
C ASN A 54 -5.15 -5.18 25.66
N LYS A 55 -6.38 -4.80 25.33
CA LYS A 55 -6.68 -3.87 24.24
C LYS A 55 -5.96 -2.53 24.36
N GLU A 56 -5.91 -1.96 25.56
CA GLU A 56 -5.28 -0.64 25.78
C GLU A 56 -3.78 -0.64 25.48
N TYR A 57 -3.08 -1.68 25.92
CA TYR A 57 -1.64 -1.85 25.66
C TYR A 57 -1.38 -2.15 24.18
N ASP A 58 -2.15 -3.08 23.61
CA ASP A 58 -1.95 -3.50 22.23
C ASP A 58 -2.33 -2.40 21.24
N LYS A 59 -3.34 -1.57 21.52
CA LYS A 59 -3.64 -0.37 20.72
C LYS A 59 -2.40 0.51 20.55
N LYS A 60 -1.70 0.81 21.65
CA LYS A 60 -0.46 1.61 21.61
C LYS A 60 0.66 0.90 20.86
N ARG A 61 0.75 -0.42 20.99
CA ARG A 61 1.75 -1.25 20.30
C ARG A 61 1.54 -1.25 18.79
N TYR A 62 0.29 -1.36 18.34
CA TYR A 62 -0.08 -1.47 16.92
C TYR A 62 -0.28 -0.11 16.23
N ALA A 63 -0.49 0.98 16.98
CA ALA A 63 -0.65 2.32 16.41
C ALA A 63 0.53 2.71 15.49
N LYS A 64 1.77 2.55 15.96
CA LYS A 64 2.97 2.91 15.17
C LYS A 64 3.12 2.09 13.88
N PRO A 65 3.08 0.74 13.89
CA PRO A 65 3.17 -0.03 12.66
C PRO A 65 1.98 0.17 11.72
N CYS A 66 0.75 0.30 12.25
CA CYS A 66 -0.42 0.56 11.40
C CYS A 66 -0.34 1.93 10.70
N MET A 67 0.18 2.97 11.36
CA MET A 67 0.47 4.25 10.71
C MET A 67 1.54 4.13 9.63
N CYS A 68 2.63 3.41 9.89
CA CYS A 68 3.67 3.17 8.88
C CYS A 68 3.08 2.48 7.64
N ILE A 69 2.23 1.48 7.84
CA ILE A 69 1.57 0.75 6.76
C ILE A 69 0.67 1.70 5.95
N ALA A 70 -0.15 2.51 6.64
CA ALA A 70 -1.02 3.49 5.99
C ALA A 70 -0.24 4.47 5.10
N GLN A 71 0.89 4.99 5.62
CA GLN A 71 1.79 5.87 4.87
C GLN A 71 2.43 5.19 3.67
N PHE A 72 2.83 3.92 3.82
CA PHE A 72 3.40 3.16 2.70
C PHE A 72 2.35 2.94 1.61
N MET A 73 1.12 2.60 2.00
CA MET A 73 0.03 2.39 1.07
C MET A 73 -0.33 3.64 0.27
N LEU A 74 -0.25 4.83 0.88
CA LEU A 74 -0.51 6.11 0.22
C LEU A 74 0.45 6.45 -0.93
N LYS A 75 1.68 5.92 -0.91
CA LYS A 75 2.68 6.23 -1.95
C LYS A 75 2.24 5.81 -3.34
N ASP A 76 1.57 4.66 -3.43
CA ASP A 76 1.14 4.04 -4.68
C ASP A 76 -0.40 3.91 -4.76
N LEU A 77 -1.13 4.62 -3.90
CA LEU A 77 -2.60 4.59 -3.90
C LEU A 77 -3.18 5.50 -4.99
N THR A 78 -4.00 4.94 -5.86
CA THR A 78 -4.76 5.74 -6.84
C THR A 78 -5.92 6.46 -6.17
N ALA A 79 -6.41 7.56 -6.75
CA ALA A 79 -7.54 8.28 -6.17
C ALA A 79 -8.81 7.47 -6.07
N ILE A 80 -9.02 6.60 -7.05
CA ILE A 80 -10.17 5.73 -7.13
C ILE A 80 -10.12 4.69 -6.00
N GLU A 81 -8.94 4.16 -5.66
CA GLU A 81 -8.77 3.22 -4.56
C GLU A 81 -8.95 3.89 -3.19
N ALA A 82 -8.39 5.09 -3.01
CA ALA A 82 -8.56 5.87 -1.78
C ALA A 82 -10.05 6.22 -1.56
N GLU A 83 -10.73 6.70 -2.58
CA GLU A 83 -12.14 7.06 -2.51
C GLU A 83 -13.03 5.84 -2.24
N LYS A 84 -12.77 4.70 -2.89
CA LYS A 84 -13.49 3.45 -2.61
C LYS A 84 -13.27 2.96 -1.18
N PHE A 85 -12.05 3.10 -0.66
CA PHE A 85 -11.79 2.74 0.73
C PHE A 85 -12.55 3.66 1.69
N ILE A 86 -12.49 4.98 1.50
CA ILE A 86 -13.18 5.95 2.36
C ILE A 86 -14.71 5.80 2.28
N LYS A 87 -15.27 5.64 1.07
CA LYS A 87 -16.73 5.62 0.86
C LYS A 87 -17.36 4.25 1.10
N GLU A 88 -16.73 3.18 0.64
CA GLU A 88 -17.31 1.84 0.66
C GLU A 88 -16.75 0.96 1.78
N ASN A 89 -15.71 1.42 2.48
CA ASN A 89 -14.96 0.63 3.46
C ASN A 89 -14.56 -0.77 2.95
N LYS A 90 -14.29 -0.87 1.64
CA LYS A 90 -13.94 -2.13 0.98
C LYS A 90 -12.44 -2.26 0.83
N SER A 91 -11.89 -3.29 1.46
CA SER A 91 -10.55 -3.77 1.14
C SER A 91 -10.57 -4.50 -0.22
N THR A 92 -10.07 -3.85 -1.26
CA THR A 92 -9.84 -4.51 -2.56
C THR A 92 -8.71 -5.54 -2.44
N GLN A 93 -8.63 -6.48 -3.39
CA GLN A 93 -7.49 -7.41 -3.46
C GLN A 93 -6.17 -6.68 -3.70
N SER A 94 -6.19 -5.59 -4.48
CA SER A 94 -5.02 -4.72 -4.65
C SER A 94 -4.55 -4.12 -3.32
N LEU A 95 -5.48 -3.63 -2.47
CA LEU A 95 -5.16 -3.13 -1.14
C LEU A 95 -4.54 -4.22 -0.25
N ARG A 96 -5.02 -5.46 -0.31
CA ARG A 96 -4.48 -6.57 0.49
C ARG A 96 -3.04 -6.90 0.13
N ILE A 97 -2.74 -7.03 -1.17
CA ILE A 97 -1.38 -7.32 -1.64
C ILE A 97 -0.43 -6.19 -1.23
N ARG A 98 -0.86 -4.94 -1.35
CA ARG A 98 -0.08 -3.77 -0.91
C ARG A 98 0.11 -3.73 0.60
N PHE A 99 -0.93 -4.10 1.36
CA PHE A 99 -0.85 -4.21 2.81
C PHE A 99 0.20 -5.22 3.24
N GLU A 100 0.26 -6.40 2.63
CA GLU A 100 1.27 -7.42 2.96
C GLU A 100 2.70 -6.93 2.70
N ASN A 101 2.92 -6.24 1.59
CA ASN A 101 4.21 -5.62 1.27
C ASN A 101 4.56 -4.50 2.27
N ALA A 102 3.61 -3.61 2.56
CA ALA A 102 3.77 -2.55 3.55
C ALA A 102 4.06 -3.11 4.95
N ALA A 103 3.36 -4.17 5.35
CA ALA A 103 3.55 -4.83 6.63
C ALA A 103 4.94 -5.48 6.73
N TYR A 104 5.42 -6.09 5.65
CA TYR A 104 6.80 -6.57 5.56
C TYR A 104 7.79 -5.45 5.87
N HIS A 105 7.68 -4.30 5.21
CA HIS A 105 8.56 -3.16 5.43
C HIS A 105 8.44 -2.56 6.84
N CYS A 106 7.22 -2.35 7.34
CA CYS A 106 6.97 -1.65 8.59
C CYS A 106 7.17 -2.51 9.85
N LEU A 107 7.08 -3.84 9.74
CA LEU A 107 7.28 -4.75 10.87
C LEU A 107 8.71 -5.30 10.93
N GLN A 108 9.43 -5.38 9.81
CA GLN A 108 10.78 -5.94 9.77
C GLN A 108 11.87 -5.09 10.42
N GLU A 109 11.71 -3.77 10.55
CA GLU A 109 12.71 -2.93 11.25
C GLU A 109 13.00 -3.40 12.69
N LYS A 110 12.14 -4.22 13.29
CA LYS A 110 12.34 -4.79 14.63
C LYS A 110 12.97 -6.19 14.66
N GLN A 111 12.96 -6.92 13.55
CA GLN A 111 13.76 -8.14 13.45
C GLN A 111 15.14 -7.75 12.98
N GLN A 112 15.94 -7.15 13.88
CA GLN A 112 17.38 -7.21 13.67
C GLN A 112 17.72 -8.68 13.49
N VAL A 113 18.16 -9.05 12.29
CA VAL A 113 18.72 -10.37 12.02
C VAL A 113 19.90 -10.45 12.97
N LYS A 114 19.68 -11.08 14.14
CA LYS A 114 20.75 -11.35 15.08
C LYS A 114 21.75 -12.14 14.27
N SER A 115 22.90 -11.53 13.99
CA SER A 115 23.97 -12.23 13.29
C SER A 115 24.19 -13.56 14.03
N PRO A 116 24.23 -14.69 13.32
CA PRO A 116 24.49 -15.96 13.98
C PRO A 116 25.83 -15.79 14.69
N GLN A 117 25.83 -15.86 16.02
CA GLN A 117 27.05 -15.81 16.82
C GLN A 117 27.78 -17.13 16.60
N LEU A 118 28.47 -17.24 15.46
CA LEU A 118 29.15 -18.46 15.02
C LEU A 118 30.38 -18.77 15.88
N PHE A 119 30.84 -17.81 16.70
CA PHE A 119 32.02 -18.01 17.54
C PHE A 119 31.86 -17.30 18.89
N ASN A 120 31.33 -18.02 19.88
CA ASN A 120 31.66 -17.72 21.28
C ASN A 120 33.15 -18.01 21.46
N LYS A 121 33.97 -16.96 21.46
CA LYS A 121 35.38 -17.04 21.84
C LYS A 121 35.45 -17.59 23.27
N ARG A 122 36.13 -18.73 23.43
CA ARG A 122 36.71 -19.14 24.71
C ARG A 122 38.00 -18.36 24.95
#